data_AF-A0A699Z399-F1
#
_entry.id   AF-A0A699Z399-F1
#
_cell.length_a   1.000
_cell.length_b   1.000
_cell.length_c   1.000
_cell.angle_alpha   90.00
_cell.angle_beta   90.00
_cell.angle_gamma   90.00
#
_symmetry.space_group_name_H-M   'P 1'
#
loop_
_entity.id
_entity.type
_entity.pdbx_description
1 polymer ?
#
loop_
_entity_poly.entity_id
_entity_poly.type
_entity_poly.pdbx_seq_one_letter_code
_entity_poly.pdbx_strand_id
1 'polypeptide(L)'
;MKREDSSQQWETVAEGITNDDGRVGALMAPSNYMPPGRYRMLFHTGSYLMACKAAHPSFYSNVPFYPEVSVDFEIDPEKTTDHYHVPLLLSPYGYSTYKGS
;
A
#
# COMPACT_ATOMS: atom_id res chain seq x y z
N MET A 1 -2.44 6.14 -0.98
CA MET A 1 -3.76 5.66 -0.54
C MET A 1 -4.83 6.44 -1.27
N LYS A 2 -5.84 5.73 -1.78
CA LYS A 2 -7.00 6.31 -2.44
C LYS A 2 -8.28 5.91 -1.72
N ARG A 3 -9.33 6.73 -1.83
CA ARG A 3 -10.69 6.44 -1.37
C ARG A 3 -11.62 6.48 -2.58
N GLU A 4 -12.58 5.58 -2.64
CA GLU A 4 -13.62 5.59 -3.67
C GLU A 4 -14.69 6.62 -3.31
N ASP A 5 -15.01 7.52 -4.24
CA ASP A 5 -16.06 8.53 -4.07
C ASP A 5 -17.44 8.00 -4.48
N SER A 6 -18.48 8.83 -4.33
CA SER A 6 -19.86 8.45 -4.68
C SER A 6 -20.09 8.20 -6.18
N SER A 7 -19.15 8.63 -7.03
CA SER A 7 -19.15 8.38 -8.48
C SER A 7 -18.33 7.14 -8.87
N GLN A 8 -17.88 6.35 -7.89
CA GLN A 8 -17.01 5.18 -8.06
C GLN A 8 -15.65 5.53 -8.68
N GLN A 9 -15.16 6.74 -8.43
CA GLN A 9 -13.83 7.18 -8.83
C GLN A 9 -12.87 7.16 -7.64
N TRP A 10 -11.60 6.89 -7.91
CA TRP A 10 -10.57 6.85 -6.89
C TRP A 10 -9.94 8.23 -6.69
N GLU A 11 -10.14 8.80 -5.51
CA GLU A 11 -9.50 10.05 -5.07
C GLU A 11 -8.27 9.74 -4.23
N THR A 12 -7.12 10.37 -4.51
CA THR A 12 -5.93 10.25 -3.66
C THR A 12 -6.14 11.03 -2.36
N VAL A 13 -6.08 10.32 -1.24
CA VAL A 13 -6.30 10.91 0.10
C VAL A 13 -5.02 10.99 0.94
N ALA A 14 -4.00 10.21 0.59
CA ALA A 14 -2.69 10.24 1.25
C ALA A 14 -1.60 9.63 0.36
N GLU A 15 -0.36 10.06 0.55
CA GLU A 15 0.83 9.53 -0.13
C GLU A 15 2.01 9.46 0.83
N GLY A 16 2.99 8.61 0.54
CA GLY A 16 4.19 8.49 1.36
C GLY A 16 5.23 7.56 0.75
N ILE A 17 6.46 7.68 1.25
CA ILE A 17 7.62 6.86 0.87
C ILE A 17 8.04 6.08 2.11
N THR A 18 8.35 4.79 1.95
CA THR A 18 8.83 3.95 3.05
C THR A 18 10.19 4.43 3.54
N ASN A 19 10.38 4.43 4.85
CA ASN A 19 11.69 4.62 5.48
C ASN A 19 12.53 3.32 5.40
N ASP A 20 13.72 3.35 6.02
CA ASP A 20 14.65 2.21 6.04
C ASP A 20 14.12 0.97 6.78
N ASP A 21 13.09 1.12 7.61
CA ASP A 21 12.37 0.01 8.27
C ASP A 21 11.16 -0.49 7.45
N GLY A 22 11.01 -0.02 6.20
CA GLY A 22 9.91 -0.41 5.31
C GLY A 22 8.55 0.16 5.71
N ARG A 23 8.51 1.20 6.56
CA ARG A 23 7.27 1.81 7.05
C ARG A 23 7.05 3.18 6.45
N VAL A 24 5.79 3.50 6.17
CA VAL A 24 5.35 4.90 6.09
C VAL A 24 4.82 5.26 7.47
N GLY A 25 5.09 6.47 7.96
CA GLY A 25 4.50 7.00 9.18
C GLY A 25 2.98 7.17 9.06
N ALA A 26 2.41 8.11 9.81
CA ALA A 26 0.98 8.41 9.70
C ALA A 26 0.64 8.94 8.29
N LEU A 27 0.00 8.10 7.47
CA LEU A 27 -0.44 8.43 6.11
C LEU A 27 -1.58 9.45 6.13
N MET A 28 -2.50 9.30 7.09
CA MET A 28 -3.58 10.25 7.33
C MET A 28 -3.25 11.06 8.59
N ALA A 29 -3.82 12.26 8.69
CA ALA A 29 -3.70 13.07 9.90
C ALA A 29 -4.09 12.25 11.14
N PRO A 30 -3.50 12.52 12.32
CA PRO A 30 -3.76 11.81 13.58
C PRO A 30 -5.18 12.04 14.14
N SER A 31 -6.18 12.34 13.30
CA SER A 31 -7.56 12.12 13.67
C SER A 31 -7.76 10.63 13.88
N ASN A 32 -8.30 10.25 15.03
CA ASN A 32 -8.75 8.88 15.32
C ASN A 32 -9.99 8.51 14.48
N TYR A 33 -10.15 9.06 13.27
CA TYR A 33 -11.33 8.89 12.43
C TYR A 33 -10.92 8.68 10.98
N MET A 34 -11.26 7.50 10.47
CA MET A 34 -11.23 7.13 9.06
C MET A 34 -12.68 7.05 8.57
N PRO A 35 -13.09 7.87 7.59
CA PRO A 35 -14.43 7.78 7.01
C PRO A 35 -14.70 6.36 6.50
N PRO A 36 -15.90 5.79 6.74
CA PRO A 36 -16.26 4.49 6.17
C PRO A 36 -16.21 4.48 4.65
N GLY A 37 -16.08 3.28 4.10
CA GLY A 37 -16.10 3.01 2.67
C GLY A 37 -14.80 2.41 2.15
N ARG A 38 -14.68 2.40 0.82
CA ARG A 38 -13.64 1.63 0.12
C ARG A 38 -12.37 2.44 -0.08
N TYR A 39 -11.25 1.79 0.21
CA TYR A 39 -9.91 2.34 0.07
C TYR A 39 -9.04 1.44 -0.78
N ARG A 40 -8.00 2.05 -1.37
CA ARG A 40 -6.96 1.37 -2.12
C ARG A 40 -5.57 1.83 -1.65
N MET A 41 -4.76 0.90 -1.21
CA MET A 41 -3.30 1.11 -1.12
C MET A 41 -2.68 0.77 -2.47
N LEU A 42 -1.93 1.69 -3.05
CA LEU A 42 -1.15 1.48 -4.27
C LEU A 42 0.33 1.52 -3.91
N PHE A 43 1.03 0.41 -4.15
CA PHE A 43 2.45 0.27 -3.93
C PHE A 43 3.17 0.27 -5.28
N HIS A 44 4.13 1.20 -5.47
CA HIS A 44 4.93 1.30 -6.70
C HIS A 44 6.09 0.29 -6.71
N THR A 45 5.76 -0.99 -6.63
CA THR A 45 6.70 -2.11 -6.44
C THR A 45 7.73 -2.25 -7.55
N GLY A 46 7.40 -1.84 -8.78
CA GLY A 46 8.32 -1.93 -9.91
C GLY A 46 9.59 -1.11 -9.70
N SER A 47 9.46 0.12 -9.18
CA SER A 47 10.61 0.99 -8.88
C SER A 47 11.54 0.38 -7.83
N TYR A 48 10.95 -0.22 -6.79
CA TYR A 48 11.69 -0.93 -5.74
C TYR A 48 12.40 -2.18 -6.27
N LEU A 49 11.70 -3.03 -7.04
CA LEU A 49 12.29 -4.23 -7.62
C LEU A 49 13.45 -3.91 -8.58
N MET A 50 13.37 -2.79 -9.31
CA MET A 50 14.48 -2.30 -10.13
C MET A 50 15.68 -1.83 -9.30
N ALA A 51 15.45 -1.18 -8.16
CA ALA A 51 16.53 -0.85 -7.24
C ALA A 51 17.19 -2.12 -6.66
N CYS A 52 16.40 -3.12 -6.26
CA CYS A 52 16.91 -4.42 -5.83
C CYS A 52 17.72 -5.12 -6.93
N LYS A 53 17.31 -5.00 -8.20
CA LYS A 53 18.07 -5.51 -9.35
C LYS A 53 19.45 -4.86 -9.46
N ALA A 54 19.56 -3.56 -9.25
CA ALA A 54 20.84 -2.87 -9.27
C ALA A 54 21.79 -3.39 -8.18
N ALA A 55 21.25 -3.70 -6.99
CA ALA A 55 22.03 -4.26 -5.88
C ALA A 55 22.32 -5.77 -6.00
N HIS A 56 21.41 -6.53 -6.61
CA HIS A 56 21.43 -8.00 -6.67
C HIS A 56 21.12 -8.52 -8.08
N PRO A 57 22.02 -8.30 -9.06
CA PRO A 57 21.74 -8.52 -10.47
C PRO A 57 21.45 -9.98 -10.85
N SER A 58 21.91 -10.97 -10.08
CA SER A 58 21.66 -12.39 -10.39
C SER A 58 20.32 -12.90 -9.89
N PHE A 59 19.68 -12.21 -8.94
CA PHE A 59 18.44 -12.68 -8.29
C PHE A 59 17.18 -12.05 -8.89
N TYR A 60 17.26 -10.76 -9.26
CA TYR A 60 16.12 -10.02 -9.79
C TYR A 60 16.13 -9.96 -11.34
N SER A 61 14.95 -9.83 -11.92
CA SER A 61 14.74 -9.65 -13.38
C SER A 61 15.00 -8.21 -13.82
N ASN A 62 15.32 -8.02 -15.11
CA ASN A 62 15.40 -6.68 -15.73
C ASN A 62 14.01 -6.05 -15.92
N VAL A 63 12.95 -6.86 -15.87
CA VAL A 63 11.56 -6.42 -15.96
C VAL A 63 10.85 -6.87 -14.69
N PRO A 64 10.37 -5.94 -13.83
CA PRO A 64 9.59 -6.29 -12.65
C PRO A 64 8.31 -7.00 -13.08
N PHE A 65 8.04 -8.17 -12.49
CA PHE A 65 6.79 -8.89 -12.76
C PHE A 65 5.57 -8.16 -12.16
N TYR A 66 5.75 -7.52 -11.01
CA TYR A 66 4.76 -6.62 -10.40
C TYR A 66 5.22 -5.16 -10.54
N PRO A 67 4.78 -4.43 -11.57
CA PRO A 67 5.10 -3.01 -11.72
C PRO A 67 4.43 -2.17 -10.62
N GLU A 68 3.25 -2.60 -10.17
CA GLU A 68 2.53 -2.06 -9.03
C GLU A 68 1.71 -3.16 -8.34
N VAL A 69 1.37 -2.93 -7.07
CA VAL A 69 0.41 -3.77 -6.33
C VAL A 69 -0.67 -2.86 -5.75
N SER A 70 -1.93 -3.16 -6.06
CA SER A 70 -3.10 -2.53 -5.45
C SER A 70 -3.74 -3.45 -4.42
N VAL A 71 -3.94 -2.96 -3.21
CA VAL A 71 -4.69 -3.64 -2.14
C VAL A 71 -5.95 -2.84 -1.86
N ASP A 72 -7.10 -3.40 -2.21
CA ASP A 72 -8.42 -2.81 -1.96
C ASP A 72 -9.00 -3.36 -0.67
N PHE A 73 -9.58 -2.50 0.16
CA PHE A 73 -10.17 -2.89 1.44
C PHE A 73 -11.27 -1.90 1.86
N GLU A 74 -12.13 -2.35 2.78
CA GLU A 74 -13.25 -1.58 3.32
C GLU A 74 -12.96 -1.13 4.76
N ILE A 75 -13.34 0.11 5.06
CA ILE A 75 -13.46 0.60 6.44
C ILE A 75 -14.90 0.43 6.89
N ASP A 76 -15.08 -0.39 7.92
CA ASP A 76 -16.37 -0.68 8.55
C ASP A 76 -16.90 0.57 9.30
N PRO A 77 -18.17 0.96 9.11
CA PRO A 77 -18.80 2.04 9.87
C PRO A 77 -18.64 1.96 11.38
N GLU A 78 -18.55 0.75 11.95
CA GLU A 78 -18.40 0.54 13.40
C GLU A 78 -16.94 0.64 13.88
N LYS A 79 -15.97 0.71 12.97
CA LYS A 79 -14.52 0.64 13.26
C LYS A 79 -13.75 1.85 12.72
N THR A 80 -14.42 2.97 12.57
CA THR A 80 -13.81 4.21 12.04
C THR A 80 -12.66 4.75 12.88
N THR A 81 -12.52 4.28 14.12
CA THR A 81 -11.43 4.66 15.03
C THR A 81 -10.36 3.57 15.20
N ASP A 82 -10.51 2.43 14.54
CA ASP A 82 -9.52 1.34 14.60
C ASP A 82 -8.22 1.76 13.92
N HIS A 83 -7.12 1.17 14.39
CA HIS A 83 -5.86 1.19 13.67
C HIS A 83 -5.88 0.17 12.52
N TYR A 84 -5.58 0.62 11.30
CA TYR A 84 -5.53 -0.24 10.13
C TYR A 84 -4.08 -0.41 9.67
N HIS A 85 -3.49 -1.56 9.99
CA HIS A 85 -2.19 -1.94 9.46
C HIS A 85 -2.37 -2.82 8.20
N VAL A 86 -1.92 -2.34 7.04
CA VAL A 86 -2.02 -3.05 5.75
C VAL A 86 -0.61 -3.24 5.16
N PRO A 87 0.13 -4.28 5.58
CA PRO A 87 1.48 -4.55 5.09
C PRO A 87 1.47 -5.24 3.73
N LEU A 88 2.55 -5.05 2.97
CA LEU A 88 2.84 -5.80 1.74
C LEU A 88 4.13 -6.61 1.94
N LEU A 89 4.04 -7.94 1.88
CA LEU A 89 5.20 -8.82 1.78
C LEU A 89 5.45 -9.08 0.30
N LEU A 90 6.62 -8.67 -0.20
CA LEU A 90 6.92 -8.70 -1.63
C LEU A 90 8.15 -9.58 -1.92
N SER A 91 8.01 -10.47 -2.88
CA SER A 91 9.10 -11.15 -3.58
C SER A 91 9.00 -10.88 -5.09
N PRO A 92 10.00 -11.24 -5.91
CA PRO A 92 9.96 -10.96 -7.35
C PRO A 92 8.74 -11.54 -8.09
N TYR A 93 8.20 -12.67 -7.61
CA TYR A 93 7.14 -13.43 -8.30
C TYR A 93 5.99 -13.88 -7.38
N GLY A 94 5.91 -13.31 -6.19
CA GLY A 94 4.75 -13.49 -5.31
C GLY A 94 4.69 -12.38 -4.25
N TYR A 95 3.49 -12.03 -3.83
CA TYR A 95 3.27 -11.14 -2.71
C TYR A 95 2.11 -11.60 -1.84
N SER A 96 2.06 -11.12 -0.61
CA SER A 96 0.91 -11.30 0.27
C SER A 96 0.63 -10.03 1.07
N THR A 97 -0.61 -9.92 1.54
CA THR A 97 -1.12 -8.81 2.36
C THR A 97 -2.12 -9.37 3.37
N TYR A 98 -2.40 -8.64 4.44
CA TYR A 98 -3.41 -8.97 5.45
C TYR A 98 -3.84 -7.71 6.20
N LYS A 99 -4.89 -7.80 7.03
CA LYS A 99 -5.22 -6.76 8.02
C LYS A 99 -4.48 -7.08 9.32
N GLY A 100 -3.50 -6.26 9.68
CA GLY A 100 -2.83 -6.31 10.99
C GLY A 100 -3.62 -5.56 12.07
N SER A 101 -3.20 -5.74 13.33
CA SER A 101 -3.69 -5.04 14.52
C SER A 101 -2.98 -3.70 14.75
#